data_AF-A0A517P2E0-F1
#
_entry.id   AF-A0A517P2E0-F1
#
_cell.length_a   1.000
_cell.length_b   1.000
_cell.length_c   1.000
_cell.angle_alpha   90.00
_cell.angle_beta   90.00
_cell.angle_gamma   90.00
#
_symmetry.space_group_name_H-M   'P 1'
#
loop_
_entity.id
_entity.type
_entity.pdbx_description
1 polymer ?
#
loop_
_entity_poly.entity_id
_entity_poly.type
_entity_poly.pdbx_seq_one_letter_code
_entity_poly.pdbx_strand_id
1 'polypeptide(L)'
;MNNATVPCPHCGGEIAANARFCRHCGSSGDDGWRDDEEGFSESYDDDFDYDEFVQDEFADDGVSHALTNKGTKPFWRLVAAILLLLALLGFIAF
;
A
#
# COMPACT_ATOMS: atom_id res chain seq x y z
N MET A 1 -23.78 21.57 -36.48
CA MET A 1 -23.03 20.41 -35.97
C MET A 1 -23.96 19.63 -35.06
N ASN A 2 -24.10 18.32 -35.27
CA ASN A 2 -24.86 17.47 -34.36
C ASN A 2 -24.01 17.35 -33.09
N ASN A 3 -24.41 18.01 -32.01
CA ASN A 3 -23.70 17.94 -30.73
C ASN A 3 -24.11 16.65 -30.02
N ALA A 4 -23.66 15.50 -30.54
CA ALA A 4 -23.82 14.24 -29.87
C ALA A 4 -23.02 14.29 -28.56
N THR A 5 -23.70 14.01 -27.45
CA THR A 5 -23.09 13.84 -26.13
C THR A 5 -23.02 12.36 -25.80
N VAL A 6 -21.97 11.98 -25.08
CA VAL A 6 -21.73 10.62 -24.59
C VAL A 6 -21.45 10.68 -23.09
N PRO A 7 -21.77 9.63 -22.31
CA PRO A 7 -21.38 9.56 -20.91
C PRO A 7 -19.87 9.30 -20.81
N CYS A 8 -19.22 9.99 -19.87
CA CYS A 8 -17.83 9.74 -19.50
C CYS A 8 -17.68 8.31 -18.93
N PRO A 9 -16.71 7.50 -19.40
CA PRO A 9 -16.53 6.12 -18.91
C PRO A 9 -16.04 6.04 -17.46
N HIS A 10 -15.38 7.10 -16.96
CA HIS A 10 -14.85 7.14 -15.60
C HIS A 10 -15.90 7.58 -14.55
N CYS A 11 -16.73 8.57 -14.86
CA CYS A 11 -17.64 9.18 -13.87
C CYS A 11 -19.12 9.26 -14.28
N GLY A 12 -19.45 8.84 -15.51
CA GLY A 12 -20.81 8.88 -16.04
C GLY A 12 -21.34 10.27 -16.43
N GLY A 13 -20.56 11.33 -16.25
CA GLY A 13 -20.98 12.70 -16.59
C GLY A 13 -21.07 12.92 -18.10
N GLU A 14 -22.05 13.72 -18.55
CA GLU A 14 -22.24 14.00 -19.98
C GLU A 14 -21.10 14.87 -20.54
N ILE A 15 -20.47 14.38 -21.61
CA ILE A 15 -19.39 15.05 -22.33
C ILE A 15 -19.70 15.10 -23.83
N ALA A 16 -19.04 15.99 -24.56
CA ALA A 16 -19.16 16.01 -26.02
C ALA A 16 -18.50 14.76 -26.62
N ALA A 17 -19.07 14.19 -27.69
CA ALA A 17 -18.52 13.00 -28.35
C ALA A 17 -17.06 13.15 -28.83
N ASN A 18 -16.59 14.40 -29.03
CA ASN A 18 -15.21 14.71 -29.41
C ASN A 18 -14.39 15.34 -28.26
N ALA A 19 -14.86 15.25 -27.01
CA ALA A 19 -14.17 15.80 -25.85
C ALA A 19 -12.81 15.13 -25.66
N ARG A 20 -11.78 15.94 -25.38
CA ARG A 20 -10.42 15.46 -25.07
C ARG A 20 -10.25 15.07 -23.59
N PHE A 21 -11.09 15.62 -22.72
CA PHE A 21 -11.08 15.41 -21.27
C PHE A 21 -12.47 15.70 -20.66
N CYS A 22 -12.71 15.18 -19.46
CA CYS A 22 -13.92 15.37 -18.69
C CYS A 22 -13.90 16.69 -17.97
N ARG A 23 -14.92 17.51 -18.18
CA ARG A 23 -15.12 18.72 -17.35
C ARG A 23 -15.72 18.41 -15.98
N HIS A 24 -16.16 17.17 -15.74
CA HIS A 24 -16.75 16.75 -14.45
C HIS A 24 -15.71 16.16 -13.50
N CYS A 25 -14.87 15.23 -13.98
CA CYS A 25 -13.88 14.54 -13.13
C CYS A 25 -12.40 14.77 -13.53
N GLY A 26 -12.13 15.46 -14.64
CA GLY A 26 -10.76 15.71 -15.12
C GLY A 26 -10.10 14.56 -15.89
N SER A 27 -10.76 13.40 -15.98
CA SER A 27 -10.26 12.22 -16.69
C SER A 27 -10.21 12.44 -18.21
N SER A 28 -9.41 11.70 -18.98
CA SER A 28 -9.01 12.00 -20.37
C SER A 28 -8.62 10.75 -21.17
N GLY A 29 -8.28 10.91 -22.44
CA GLY A 29 -7.79 9.80 -23.27
C GLY A 29 -6.58 9.04 -22.69
N ASP A 30 -5.76 9.70 -21.86
CA ASP A 30 -4.55 9.12 -21.29
C ASP A 30 -4.82 8.24 -20.06
N ASP A 31 -6.01 8.33 -19.45
CA ASP A 31 -6.42 7.53 -18.30
C ASP A 31 -7.46 6.45 -18.66
N GLY A 32 -7.56 6.12 -19.94
CA GLY A 32 -8.23 4.89 -20.39
C GLY A 32 -9.55 5.08 -21.14
N TRP A 33 -9.85 6.28 -21.66
CA TRP A 33 -11.07 6.51 -22.48
C TRP A 33 -10.96 6.08 -23.93
N ARG A 34 -9.85 5.43 -24.27
CA ARG A 34 -9.49 5.09 -25.62
C ARG A 34 -10.26 3.86 -26.07
N ASP A 35 -11.16 4.08 -27.02
CA ASP A 35 -11.87 3.02 -27.75
C ASP A 35 -10.96 2.34 -28.79
N ASP A 36 -9.76 2.87 -29.05
CA ASP A 36 -8.71 2.14 -29.75
C ASP A 36 -8.19 1.02 -28.84
N GLU A 37 -8.91 -0.10 -28.90
CA GLU A 37 -8.44 -1.42 -28.51
C GLU A 37 -7.17 -1.78 -29.31
N GLU A 38 -6.04 -1.16 -28.97
CA GLU A 38 -4.87 -1.95 -28.66
C GLU A 38 -5.10 -2.47 -27.25
N GLY A 39 -6.05 -3.42 -27.16
CA GLY A 39 -6.37 -4.14 -25.94
C GLY A 39 -5.05 -4.49 -25.31
N PHE A 40 -4.83 -3.95 -24.12
CA PHE A 40 -3.69 -4.26 -23.29
C PHE A 40 -3.51 -5.76 -23.40
N SER A 41 -2.41 -6.18 -24.03
CA SER A 41 -2.12 -7.58 -24.30
C SER A 41 -2.49 -8.34 -23.03
N GLU A 42 -3.50 -9.20 -23.09
CA GLU A 42 -3.75 -10.24 -22.11
C GLU A 42 -2.58 -11.23 -22.20
N SER A 43 -1.35 -10.76 -21.95
CA SER A 43 -0.44 -11.54 -21.15
C SER A 43 -0.89 -11.26 -19.72
N TYR A 44 -1.97 -11.92 -19.33
CA TYR A 44 -2.03 -12.44 -17.98
C TYR A 44 -0.74 -13.24 -17.82
N ASP A 45 0.30 -12.61 -17.27
CA ASP A 45 1.32 -13.38 -16.58
C ASP A 45 0.56 -13.99 -15.40
N ASP A 46 0.34 -15.30 -15.47
CA ASP A 46 -0.14 -16.15 -14.38
C ASP A 46 0.77 -16.09 -13.13
N ASP A 47 1.77 -15.20 -13.11
CA ASP A 47 2.72 -14.95 -12.04
C ASP A 47 2.23 -13.89 -11.01
N PHE A 48 1.07 -13.24 -11.20
CA PHE A 48 0.55 -12.34 -10.18
C PHE A 48 -0.13 -13.13 -9.03
N ASP A 49 0.64 -13.42 -7.98
CA ASP A 49 0.17 -14.09 -6.78
C ASP A 49 -0.66 -13.13 -5.89
N TYR A 50 -1.98 -13.23 -6.02
CA TYR A 50 -2.93 -12.46 -5.22
C TYR A 50 -2.81 -12.77 -3.72
N ASP A 51 -2.52 -14.02 -3.35
CA ASP A 51 -2.43 -14.46 -1.96
C ASP A 51 -1.16 -13.96 -1.26
N GLU A 52 -0.05 -13.82 -1.99
CA GLU A 52 1.20 -13.18 -1.53
C GLU A 52 0.99 -11.68 -1.29
N PHE A 53 0.44 -10.96 -2.27
CA PHE A 53 0.16 -9.52 -2.15
C PHE A 53 -0.76 -9.19 -0.98
N VAL A 54 -1.81 -9.99 -0.78
CA VAL A 54 -2.74 -9.79 0.35
C VAL A 54 -2.04 -10.02 1.70
N GLN A 55 -1.12 -10.98 1.78
CA GLN A 55 -0.34 -11.20 2.99
C GLN A 55 0.61 -10.04 3.28
N ASP A 56 1.34 -9.54 2.28
CA ASP A 56 2.31 -8.47 2.49
C ASP A 56 1.67 -7.12 2.85
N GLU A 57 0.52 -6.79 2.25
CA GLU A 57 -0.13 -5.47 2.44
C GLU A 57 -1.28 -5.47 3.46
N PHE A 58 -1.96 -6.62 3.66
CA PHE A 58 -3.21 -6.66 4.43
C PHE A 58 -3.24 -7.73 5.52
N ALA A 59 -2.21 -8.56 5.68
CA ALA A 59 -2.08 -9.32 6.92
C ALA A 59 -1.80 -8.33 8.05
N ASP A 60 -2.87 -7.96 8.77
CA ASP A 60 -2.76 -7.58 10.17
C ASP A 60 -2.18 -8.81 10.85
N ASP A 61 -0.85 -8.83 11.01
CA ASP A 61 -0.08 -10.00 11.43
C ASP A 61 -0.47 -10.50 12.82
N GLY A 62 -1.47 -9.88 13.47
CA GLY A 62 -1.91 -10.17 14.83
C GLY A 62 -0.80 -9.95 15.83
N VAL A 63 0.35 -9.48 15.36
CA VAL A 63 1.44 -9.00 16.15
C VAL A 63 0.99 -7.59 16.47
N SER A 64 0.24 -7.48 17.58
CA SER A 64 0.45 -6.30 18.42
C SER A 64 1.96 -6.09 18.38
N HIS A 65 2.43 -4.96 17.88
CA HIS A 65 3.84 -4.58 17.95
C HIS A 65 4.18 -4.46 19.44
N ALA A 66 4.14 -5.57 20.16
CA ALA A 66 4.70 -5.80 21.44
C ALA A 66 6.13 -5.40 21.18
N LEU A 67 6.50 -4.27 21.78
CA LEU A 67 7.75 -3.54 21.70
C LEU A 67 8.91 -4.45 22.07
N THR A 68 9.10 -5.50 21.28
CA THR A 68 10.07 -6.54 21.47
C THR A 68 11.23 -6.06 20.66
N ASN A 69 12.14 -5.44 21.38
CA ASN A 69 13.35 -4.85 20.86
C ASN A 69 14.26 -5.94 20.29
N LYS A 70 13.97 -6.40 19.07
CA LYS A 70 14.82 -7.28 18.26
C LYS A 70 16.15 -6.58 17.90
N GLY A 71 16.23 -5.25 18.04
CA GLY A 71 17.38 -4.43 17.62
C GLY A 71 18.50 -4.25 18.66
N THR A 72 18.32 -4.59 19.93
CA THR A 72 19.45 -4.48 20.89
C THR A 72 20.44 -5.62 20.67
N LYS A 73 21.67 -5.26 20.29
CA LYS A 73 22.80 -6.20 20.27
C LYS A 73 22.88 -6.95 21.61
N PRO A 74 23.17 -8.26 21.62
CA PRO A 74 23.18 -9.09 22.83
C PRO A 74 24.11 -8.54 23.94
N PHE A 75 25.15 -7.81 23.56
CA PHE A 75 26.05 -7.09 24.45
C PHE A 75 25.32 -6.15 25.43
N TRP A 76 24.39 -5.32 24.95
CA TRP A 76 23.70 -4.35 25.80
C TRP A 76 22.72 -5.00 26.77
N ARG A 77 22.18 -6.18 26.44
CA ARG A 77 21.35 -6.96 27.35
C ARG A 77 22.16 -7.51 28.52
N LEU A 78 23.39 -7.96 28.28
CA LEU A 78 24.29 -8.42 29.35
C LEU A 78 24.71 -7.26 30.27
N VAL A 79 25.01 -6.09 29.71
CA VAL A 79 25.35 -4.90 30.50
C VAL A 79 24.20 -4.52 31.44
N ALA A 80 22.96 -4.47 30.94
CA ALA A 80 21.79 -4.17 31.77
C ALA A 80 21.58 -5.20 32.89
N ALA A 81 21.72 -6.49 32.60
CA ALA A 81 21.61 -7.55 33.60
C ALA A 81 22.66 -7.43 34.71
N ILE A 82 23.91 -7.12 34.36
CA ILE A 82 25.01 -6.92 35.33
C ILE A 82 24.72 -5.71 36.22
N LEU A 83 24.29 -4.58 35.66
CA LEU A 83 23.97 -3.38 36.43
C LEU A 83 22.82 -3.63 37.43
N LEU A 84 21.78 -4.36 37.02
CA LEU A 84 20.68 -4.73 37.91
C LEU A 84 21.13 -5.65 39.05
N LEU A 85 21.99 -6.64 38.76
CA LEU A 85 22.54 -7.52 39.78
C LEU A 85 23.41 -6.75 40.78
N LEU A 86 24.27 -5.83 40.32
CA LEU A 86 25.09 -5.00 41.19
C LEU A 86 24.24 -4.08 42.07
N ALA A 87 23.18 -3.48 41.51
CA ALA A 87 22.24 -2.66 42.27
C ALA A 87 21.49 -3.47 43.34
N LEU A 88 21.03 -4.68 43.01
CA LEU A 88 20.37 -5.58 43.96
C LEU A 88 21.33 -6.05 45.06
N LEU A 89 22.55 -6.44 44.71
CA LEU A 89 23.56 -6.84 45.68
C LEU A 89 23.95 -5.68 46.60
N GLY A 90 24.09 -4.47 46.07
CA GLY A 90 24.33 -3.26 46.85
C GLY A 90 23.17 -2.90 47.77
N PHE A 91 21.93 -3.12 47.34
CA PHE A 91 20.73 -2.90 48.16
C PHE A 91 20.55 -3.94 49.27
N ILE A 92 21.00 -5.19 49.06
CA ILE A 92 20.95 -6.26 50.07
C ILE A 92 22.10 -6.12 51.10
N ALA A 93 23.24 -5.57 50.68
CA ALA A 93 24.42 -5.35 51.53
C ALA A 93 24.38 -4.04 52.33
N PHE A 94 23.32 -3.23 52.15
CA PHE A 94 23.06 -1.98 52.86
C PHE A 94 21.91 -2.17 53.86
#